data_AF-A0A9R0I7W3-F1
#
_entry.id   AF-A0A9R0I7W3-F1
#
_cell.length_a   1.000
_cell.length_b   1.000
_cell.length_c   1.000
_cell.angle_alpha   90.00
_cell.angle_beta   90.00
_cell.angle_gamma   90.00
#
_symmetry.space_group_name_H-M   'P 1'
#
loop_
_entity.id
_entity.type
_entity.pdbx_description
1 polymer ?
#
loop_
_entity_poly.entity_id
_entity_poly.type
_entity_poly.pdbx_seq_one_letter_code
_entity_poly.pdbx_strand_id
1 'polypeptide(L)'
;MVDPRLSQLGWEQVENLRKHVHACGLMQRIELVVTSPMLRTMQTAVVVFGGDNQKNGMCASPLMLENVKNDHATVSSLNSPPFLTQELCRERLGVNTCDKRGSISEYKSLFPAIDFSLIESDEDILWRDDVRESDEEVSARGLKFIKWLWTREEKEIAIVTHSAFLFQTLPEFGYNCHPSTKNEICKFFANSELRSVMLLEKSLMGVRPAKTNYPGRIPFVLDLPNDLANMNRESNHSQHQQNGGN
;
A
#
# COMPACT_ATOMS: atom_id res chain seq x y z
N MET A 1 5.98 -21.75 -17.89
CA MET A 1 5.56 -22.05 -16.50
C MET A 1 4.75 -20.84 -16.03
N VAL A 2 3.54 -21.07 -15.55
CA VAL A 2 2.69 -20.01 -14.96
C VAL A 2 3.26 -19.60 -13.61
N ASP A 3 3.18 -18.31 -13.29
CA ASP A 3 3.72 -17.65 -12.10
C ASP A 3 4.91 -18.37 -11.41
N PRO A 4 6.11 -18.29 -11.99
CA PRO A 4 7.25 -19.02 -11.47
C PRO A 4 7.63 -18.55 -10.07
N ARG A 5 7.91 -19.51 -9.19
CA ARG A 5 8.61 -19.27 -7.91
C ARG A 5 10.04 -18.79 -8.12
N LEU A 6 10.65 -18.25 -7.05
CA LEU A 6 12.08 -17.97 -7.01
C LEU A 6 12.92 -19.23 -7.31
N SER A 7 13.96 -19.04 -8.12
CA SER A 7 15.01 -20.05 -8.34
C SER A 7 15.91 -20.15 -7.11
N GLN A 8 16.77 -21.18 -7.05
CA GLN A 8 17.76 -21.32 -5.96
C GLN A 8 18.63 -20.07 -5.82
N LEU A 9 19.16 -19.54 -6.93
CA LEU A 9 19.91 -18.28 -6.92
C LEU A 9 19.05 -17.11 -6.44
N GLY A 10 17.76 -17.07 -6.80
CA GLY A 10 16.82 -16.05 -6.34
C GLY A 10 16.66 -16.06 -4.81
N TRP A 11 16.58 -17.24 -4.19
CA TRP A 11 16.54 -17.38 -2.73
C TRP A 11 17.82 -16.87 -2.07
N GLU A 12 18.99 -17.22 -2.61
CA GLU A 12 20.29 -16.71 -2.10
C GLU A 12 20.38 -15.18 -2.19
N GLN A 13 19.93 -14.60 -3.30
CA GLN A 13 19.90 -13.15 -3.51
C GLN A 13 19.00 -12.45 -2.49
N VAL A 14 17.81 -12.99 -2.27
CA VAL A 14 16.82 -12.47 -1.31
C VAL A 14 17.32 -12.57 0.14
N GLU A 15 18.01 -13.65 0.50
CA GLU A 15 18.59 -13.81 1.83
C GLU A 15 19.74 -12.81 2.08
N ASN A 16 20.56 -12.55 1.06
CA ASN A 16 21.59 -11.50 1.15
C ASN A 16 20.98 -10.11 1.28
N LEU A 17 19.89 -9.84 0.55
CA LEU A 17 19.14 -8.60 0.70
C LEU A 17 18.53 -8.47 2.11
N ARG A 18 17.93 -9.53 2.67
CA ARG A 18 17.42 -9.55 4.05
C ARG A 18 18.51 -9.12 5.04
N LYS A 19 19.70 -9.73 4.96
CA LYS A 19 20.85 -9.38 5.83
C LYS A 19 21.21 -7.90 5.71
N HIS A 20 21.26 -7.37 4.49
CA HIS A 20 21.56 -5.96 4.25
C HIS A 20 20.50 -5.04 4.89
N VAL A 21 19.21 -5.30 4.65
CA VAL A 21 18.07 -4.53 5.18
C VAL A 21 18.06 -4.49 6.71
N HIS A 22 18.42 -5.60 7.37
CA HIS A 22 18.54 -5.66 8.83
C HIS A 22 19.78 -4.92 9.32
N ALA A 23 20.94 -5.12 8.67
CA ALA A 23 22.19 -4.50 9.07
C ALA A 23 22.17 -2.97 8.96
N CYS A 24 21.47 -2.42 7.96
CA CYS A 24 21.34 -0.97 7.78
C CYS A 24 20.19 -0.33 8.58
N GLY A 25 19.43 -1.12 9.34
CA GLY A 25 18.31 -0.65 10.15
C GLY A 25 17.08 -0.20 9.34
N LEU A 26 17.01 -0.57 8.05
CA LEU A 26 15.89 -0.19 7.19
C LEU A 26 14.60 -0.91 7.61
N MET A 27 14.71 -2.15 8.07
CA MET A 27 13.58 -2.97 8.51
C MET A 27 12.70 -2.26 9.55
N GLN A 28 13.32 -1.54 10.50
CA GLN A 28 12.62 -0.88 11.60
C GLN A 28 11.88 0.41 11.18
N ARG A 29 12.17 0.93 9.98
CA ARG A 29 11.59 2.17 9.49
C ARG A 29 10.41 1.93 8.54
N ILE A 30 10.36 0.76 7.89
CA ILE A 30 9.30 0.43 6.94
C ILE A 30 7.97 0.31 7.69
N GLU A 31 6.98 1.09 7.25
CA GLU A 31 5.63 1.12 7.82
C GLU A 31 4.65 0.25 7.01
N LEU A 32 4.97 -0.05 5.75
CA LEU A 32 4.16 -0.89 4.86
C LEU A 32 5.05 -1.57 3.81
N VAL A 33 4.78 -2.85 3.52
CA VAL A 33 5.33 -3.55 2.37
C VAL A 33 4.23 -3.74 1.32
N VAL A 34 4.42 -3.15 0.14
CA VAL A 34 3.56 -3.34 -1.02
C VAL A 34 4.23 -4.32 -1.98
N THR A 35 3.51 -5.35 -2.40
CA THR A 35 4.02 -6.33 -3.35
C THR A 35 3.10 -6.49 -4.56
N SER A 36 3.69 -6.73 -5.72
CA SER A 36 2.97 -7.26 -6.86
C SER A 36 2.36 -8.62 -6.48
N PRO A 37 1.14 -8.97 -6.95
CA PRO A 37 0.53 -10.28 -6.70
C PRO A 37 1.12 -11.38 -7.60
N MET A 38 2.45 -11.42 -7.74
CA MET A 38 3.16 -12.52 -8.40
C MET A 38 3.88 -13.35 -7.33
N LEU A 39 3.94 -14.67 -7.52
CA LEU A 39 4.50 -15.59 -6.53
C LEU A 39 5.94 -15.21 -6.15
N ARG A 40 6.77 -14.93 -7.16
CA ARG A 40 8.16 -14.46 -6.97
C ARG A 40 8.27 -13.18 -6.15
N THR A 41 7.37 -12.21 -6.32
CA THR A 41 7.43 -10.93 -5.59
C THR A 41 6.90 -11.07 -4.18
N MET A 42 5.87 -11.89 -3.96
CA MET A 42 5.41 -12.22 -2.61
C MET A 42 6.50 -12.98 -1.83
N GLN A 43 7.14 -13.98 -2.43
CA GLN A 43 8.28 -14.70 -1.83
C GLN A 43 9.44 -13.76 -1.48
N THR A 44 9.82 -12.86 -2.38
CA THR A 44 10.83 -11.84 -2.08
C THR A 44 10.40 -10.95 -0.92
N ALA A 45 9.17 -10.44 -0.93
CA ALA A 45 8.67 -9.54 0.10
C ALA A 45 8.69 -10.21 1.48
N VAL A 46 8.14 -11.42 1.59
CA VAL A 46 8.04 -12.12 2.87
C VAL A 46 9.41 -12.46 3.42
N VAL A 47 10.36 -12.89 2.60
CA VAL A 47 11.69 -13.24 3.12
C VAL A 47 12.48 -12.00 3.50
N VAL A 48 12.46 -10.94 2.69
CA VAL A 48 13.27 -9.74 2.98
C VAL A 48 12.72 -8.97 4.19
N PHE A 49 11.39 -8.83 4.27
CA PHE A 49 10.73 -7.94 5.23
C PHE A 49 9.86 -8.68 6.25
N GLY A 50 9.87 -10.02 6.27
CA GLY A 50 9.15 -10.78 7.28
C GLY A 50 9.86 -10.80 8.63
N GLY A 51 9.11 -11.19 9.65
CA GLY A 51 9.59 -11.35 11.02
C GLY A 51 10.54 -12.53 11.17
N ASP A 52 11.30 -12.52 12.27
CA ASP A 52 12.21 -13.61 12.58
C ASP A 52 11.46 -14.92 12.87
N ASN A 53 12.08 -16.04 12.48
CA ASN A 53 11.57 -17.39 12.76
C ASN A 53 11.70 -17.67 14.26
N GLN A 54 10.67 -17.32 15.04
CA GLN A 54 10.69 -17.53 16.48
C GLN A 54 10.52 -19.00 16.86
N LYS A 55 11.46 -19.49 17.68
CA LYS A 55 11.43 -20.77 18.40
C LYS A 55 10.51 -20.75 19.64
N ASN A 56 9.83 -19.63 19.92
CA ASN A 56 9.10 -19.40 21.17
C ASN A 56 7.62 -19.12 20.92
N GLY A 57 6.81 -20.18 20.90
CA GLY A 57 5.44 -20.32 21.44
C GLY A 57 4.37 -19.21 21.33
N MET A 58 4.61 -18.08 20.66
CA MET A 58 3.64 -17.00 20.49
C MET A 58 2.89 -17.13 19.17
N CYS A 59 1.58 -16.91 19.24
CA CYS A 59 0.60 -17.10 18.18
C CYS A 59 0.68 -15.96 17.14
N ALA A 60 1.74 -15.92 16.33
CA ALA A 60 1.79 -15.06 15.14
C ALA A 60 1.34 -15.88 13.92
N SER A 61 0.46 -15.31 13.09
CA SER A 61 0.07 -15.94 11.83
C SER A 61 1.29 -16.06 10.92
N PRO A 62 1.51 -17.21 10.26
CA PRO A 62 2.65 -17.38 9.37
C PRO A 62 2.53 -16.42 8.19
N LEU A 63 3.61 -15.74 7.83
CA LEU A 63 3.68 -14.87 6.65
C LEU A 63 3.83 -15.70 5.37
N MET A 64 4.48 -16.86 5.47
CA MET A 64 4.61 -17.86 4.42
C MET A 64 4.66 -19.27 5.04
N LEU A 65 3.87 -20.21 4.51
CA LEU A 65 3.88 -21.60 4.98
C LEU A 65 5.04 -22.43 4.41
N GLU A 66 5.51 -23.40 5.20
CA GLU A 66 6.65 -24.29 4.92
C GLU A 66 6.53 -25.10 3.60
N ASN A 67 5.31 -25.26 3.07
CA ASN A 67 5.02 -26.05 1.87
C ASN A 67 5.32 -25.35 0.54
N VAL A 68 6.06 -24.23 0.54
CA VAL A 68 6.60 -23.59 -0.66
C VAL A 68 7.85 -24.36 -1.18
N LYS A 69 7.83 -25.70 -1.12
CA LYS A 69 8.70 -26.70 -1.78
C LYS A 69 10.19 -26.38 -1.93
N ASN A 70 10.81 -25.81 -0.91
CA ASN A 70 12.24 -25.85 -0.59
C ASN A 70 12.33 -25.60 0.91
N ASP A 71 13.33 -26.18 1.58
CA ASP A 71 13.55 -26.23 3.04
C ASP A 71 13.76 -24.85 3.72
N HIS A 72 12.93 -23.86 3.39
CA HIS A 72 12.94 -22.53 3.95
C HIS A 72 11.90 -22.48 5.06
N ALA A 73 12.39 -22.22 6.27
CA ALA A 73 11.59 -22.15 7.48
C ALA A 73 10.45 -21.12 7.34
N THR A 74 9.31 -21.46 7.94
CA THR A 74 8.13 -20.60 8.07
C THR A 74 8.53 -19.19 8.52
N VAL A 75 8.23 -18.19 7.69
CA VAL A 75 8.49 -16.78 8.01
C VAL A 75 7.36 -16.24 8.89
N SER A 76 7.71 -15.60 9.99
CA SER A 76 6.71 -15.04 10.93
C SER A 76 6.22 -13.66 10.47
N SER A 77 4.99 -13.31 10.84
CA SER A 77 4.50 -11.91 10.77
C SER A 77 4.86 -11.09 12.02
N LEU A 78 5.48 -11.72 13.03
CA LEU A 78 5.83 -11.03 14.27
C LEU A 78 6.92 -9.99 14.04
N ASN A 79 6.69 -8.75 14.46
CA ASN A 79 7.61 -7.62 14.25
C ASN A 79 7.87 -7.28 12.78
N SER A 80 7.01 -7.72 11.86
CA SER A 80 7.04 -7.25 10.47
C SER A 80 6.01 -6.13 10.26
N PRO A 81 6.23 -5.21 9.31
CA PRO A 81 5.19 -4.30 8.86
C PRO A 81 4.01 -5.07 8.23
N PRO A 82 2.83 -4.44 8.05
CA PRO A 82 1.76 -4.99 7.24
C PRO A 82 2.21 -5.21 5.79
N PHE A 83 1.66 -6.25 5.16
CA PHE A 83 1.89 -6.57 3.75
C PHE A 83 0.61 -6.38 2.97
N LEU A 84 0.70 -5.70 1.82
CA LEU A 84 -0.43 -5.40 0.95
C LEU A 84 -0.10 -5.74 -0.50
N THR A 85 -1.01 -6.42 -1.18
CA THR A 85 -0.89 -6.67 -2.62
C THR A 85 -1.53 -5.58 -3.46
N GLN A 86 -0.95 -5.32 -4.64
CA GLN A 86 -1.45 -4.31 -5.56
C GLN A 86 -1.21 -4.72 -7.03
N GLU A 87 -2.28 -4.87 -7.82
CA GLU A 87 -2.20 -5.23 -9.25
C GLU A 87 -1.44 -4.16 -10.08
N LEU A 88 -1.51 -2.89 -9.68
CA LEU A 88 -0.91 -1.80 -10.46
C LEU A 88 0.62 -1.91 -10.58
N CYS A 89 1.32 -2.59 -9.67
CA CYS A 89 2.78 -2.75 -9.70
C CYS A 89 3.25 -4.11 -10.24
N ARG A 90 2.43 -4.79 -11.05
CA ARG A 90 2.83 -6.00 -11.78
C ARG A 90 3.86 -5.74 -12.87
N GLU A 91 4.52 -6.81 -13.29
CA GLU A 91 5.30 -6.83 -14.53
C GLU A 91 4.42 -6.46 -15.73
N ARG A 92 5.03 -6.31 -16.91
CA ARG A 92 4.31 -6.18 -18.16
C ARG A 92 3.28 -7.30 -18.34
N LEU A 93 2.03 -6.92 -18.53
CA LEU A 93 0.93 -7.86 -18.73
C LEU A 93 0.90 -8.40 -20.17
N GLY A 94 0.27 -9.57 -20.35
CA GLY A 94 0.00 -10.15 -21.66
C GLY A 94 0.78 -11.43 -21.96
N VAL A 95 0.94 -11.74 -23.26
CA VAL A 95 1.48 -12.95 -23.91
C VAL A 95 2.44 -13.88 -23.14
N ASN A 96 3.26 -13.35 -22.22
CA ASN A 96 4.14 -14.14 -21.38
C ASN A 96 3.36 -14.86 -20.29
N THR A 97 3.24 -16.19 -20.39
CA THR A 97 2.55 -17.02 -19.39
C THR A 97 3.15 -16.96 -17.99
N CYS A 98 4.44 -16.62 -17.85
CA CYS A 98 5.07 -16.41 -16.54
C CYS A 98 4.59 -15.14 -15.81
N ASP A 99 3.94 -14.24 -16.54
CA ASP A 99 3.36 -13.00 -16.00
C ASP A 99 1.86 -13.13 -15.72
N LYS A 100 1.28 -14.32 -15.95
CA LYS A 100 -0.03 -14.72 -15.46
C LYS A 100 0.10 -15.17 -14.00
N ARG A 101 -0.66 -14.57 -13.10
CA ARG A 101 -0.71 -15.00 -11.69
C ARG A 101 -1.66 -16.18 -11.50
N GLY A 102 -1.43 -16.95 -10.44
CA GLY A 102 -2.39 -17.91 -9.90
C GLY A 102 -3.57 -17.23 -9.20
N SER A 103 -4.44 -18.04 -8.59
CA SER A 103 -5.63 -17.52 -7.90
C SER A 103 -5.27 -16.89 -6.56
N ILE A 104 -6.07 -15.89 -6.15
CA ILE A 104 -5.90 -15.26 -4.84
C ILE A 104 -6.23 -16.24 -3.72
N SER A 105 -7.16 -17.17 -3.93
CA SER A 105 -7.47 -18.27 -3.00
C SER A 105 -6.25 -19.14 -2.73
N GLU A 106 -5.48 -19.50 -3.77
CA GLU A 106 -4.20 -20.21 -3.61
C GLU A 106 -3.19 -19.35 -2.84
N TYR A 107 -3.07 -18.07 -3.18
CA TYR A 107 -2.12 -17.17 -2.51
C TYR A 107 -2.44 -16.89 -1.06
N LYS A 108 -3.71 -16.76 -0.68
CA LYS A 108 -4.12 -16.66 0.71
C LYS A 108 -3.76 -17.91 1.51
N SER A 109 -3.79 -19.08 0.88
CA SER A 109 -3.37 -20.32 1.55
C SER A 109 -1.86 -20.34 1.79
N LEU A 110 -1.06 -19.79 0.88
CA LEU A 110 0.41 -19.77 0.96
C LEU A 110 0.93 -18.63 1.85
N PHE A 111 0.26 -17.47 1.81
CA PHE A 111 0.66 -16.21 2.45
C PHE A 111 -0.50 -15.61 3.26
N PRO A 112 -0.94 -16.26 4.35
CA PRO A 112 -2.19 -15.89 5.02
C PRO A 112 -2.17 -14.53 5.72
N ALA A 113 -0.98 -13.95 5.92
CA ALA A 113 -0.83 -12.62 6.53
C ALA A 113 -0.60 -11.48 5.51
N ILE A 114 -0.59 -11.77 4.21
CA ILE A 114 -0.62 -10.72 3.17
C ILE A 114 -2.06 -10.28 2.95
N ASP A 115 -2.29 -8.97 2.93
CA ASP A 115 -3.59 -8.40 2.59
C ASP A 115 -3.81 -8.39 1.06
N PHE A 116 -4.92 -9.01 0.65
CA PHE A 116 -5.40 -9.07 -0.74
C PHE A 116 -6.69 -8.27 -0.95
N SER A 117 -7.05 -7.38 -0.01
CA SER A 117 -8.29 -6.58 -0.04
C SER A 117 -8.43 -5.67 -1.27
N LEU A 118 -7.31 -5.31 -1.91
CA LEU A 118 -7.30 -4.48 -3.13
C LEU A 118 -7.41 -5.29 -4.43
N ILE A 119 -7.43 -6.62 -4.36
CA ILE A 119 -7.57 -7.47 -5.55
C ILE A 119 -9.05 -7.77 -5.79
N GLU A 120 -9.56 -7.35 -6.94
CA GLU A 120 -10.99 -7.44 -7.26
C GLU A 120 -11.46 -8.84 -7.67
N SER A 121 -10.58 -9.64 -8.28
CA SER A 121 -10.91 -10.94 -8.87
C SER A 121 -9.97 -12.04 -8.36
N ASP A 122 -10.53 -13.22 -8.06
CA ASP A 122 -9.74 -14.40 -7.69
C ASP A 122 -8.84 -14.84 -8.84
N GLU A 123 -9.40 -14.94 -10.05
CA GLU A 123 -8.68 -15.26 -11.27
C GLU A 123 -7.97 -14.03 -11.87
N ASP A 124 -6.92 -14.27 -12.64
CA ASP A 124 -6.17 -13.24 -13.34
C ASP A 124 -6.90 -12.75 -14.60
N ILE A 125 -7.81 -11.79 -14.41
CA ILE A 125 -8.59 -11.17 -15.49
C ILE A 125 -7.82 -10.10 -16.26
N LEU A 126 -6.66 -9.66 -15.75
CA LEU A 126 -5.84 -8.62 -16.37
C LEU A 126 -4.85 -9.19 -17.40
N TRP A 127 -4.47 -10.45 -17.24
CA TRP A 127 -3.60 -11.14 -18.18
C TRP A 127 -4.36 -11.58 -19.43
N ARG A 128 -3.74 -11.39 -20.59
CA ARG A 128 -4.26 -11.77 -21.90
C ARG A 128 -3.22 -12.57 -22.67
N ASP A 129 -3.64 -13.60 -23.40
CA ASP A 129 -2.73 -14.44 -24.19
C ASP A 129 -2.42 -13.85 -25.57
N ASP A 130 -3.21 -12.89 -26.03
CA ASP A 130 -3.17 -12.35 -27.39
C ASP A 130 -2.47 -10.99 -27.50
N VAL A 131 -2.52 -10.18 -26.44
CA VAL A 131 -2.00 -8.81 -26.43
C VAL A 131 -0.98 -8.64 -25.34
N ARG A 132 0.20 -8.12 -25.71
CA ARG A 132 1.23 -7.68 -24.78
C ARG A 132 1.05 -6.20 -24.49
N GLU A 133 1.08 -5.84 -23.22
CA GLU A 133 1.01 -4.45 -22.77
C GLU A 133 2.17 -3.63 -23.35
N SER A 134 1.84 -2.47 -23.91
CA SER A 134 2.82 -1.55 -24.52
C SER A 134 3.64 -0.83 -23.46
N ASP A 135 4.76 -0.20 -23.86
CA ASP A 135 5.59 0.60 -22.95
C ASP A 135 4.78 1.77 -22.36
N GLU A 136 3.95 2.40 -23.18
CA GLU A 136 3.05 3.50 -22.82
C GLU A 136 1.96 3.04 -21.84
N GLU A 137 1.41 1.84 -22.03
CA GLU A 137 0.42 1.27 -21.11
C GLU A 137 1.05 0.93 -19.75
N VAL A 138 2.25 0.34 -19.73
CA VAL A 138 3.00 0.09 -18.48
C VAL A 138 3.29 1.41 -17.78
N SER A 139 3.77 2.41 -18.50
CA SER A 139 4.05 3.76 -17.96
C SER A 139 2.78 4.40 -17.39
N ALA A 140 1.66 4.37 -18.11
CA ALA A 140 0.38 4.89 -17.65
C ALA A 140 -0.14 4.17 -16.40
N ARG A 141 0.03 2.85 -16.33
CA ARG A 141 -0.29 2.05 -15.13
C ARG A 141 0.64 2.39 -13.96
N GLY A 142 1.94 2.58 -14.24
CA GLY A 142 2.92 3.08 -13.29
C GLY A 142 2.53 4.44 -12.69
N LEU A 143 2.06 5.37 -13.51
CA LEU A 143 1.56 6.67 -13.06
C LEU A 143 0.36 6.52 -12.10
N LYS A 144 -0.56 5.60 -12.39
CA LYS A 144 -1.69 5.28 -11.49
C LYS A 144 -1.18 4.70 -10.17
N PHE A 145 -0.19 3.81 -10.21
CA PHE A 145 0.42 3.24 -9.01
C PHE A 145 1.05 4.30 -8.11
N ILE A 146 1.85 5.22 -8.67
CA ILE A 146 2.46 6.28 -7.87
C ILE A 146 1.38 7.24 -7.32
N LYS A 147 0.35 7.59 -8.10
CA LYS A 147 -0.79 8.38 -7.59
C LYS A 147 -1.48 7.69 -6.42
N TRP A 148 -1.62 6.37 -6.47
CA TRP A 148 -2.14 5.59 -5.34
C TRP A 148 -1.20 5.64 -4.13
N LEU A 149 0.13 5.56 -4.32
CA LEU A 149 1.10 5.74 -3.23
C LEU A 149 0.96 7.11 -2.55
N TRP A 150 0.67 8.18 -3.30
CA TRP A 150 0.43 9.52 -2.72
C TRP A 150 -0.74 9.58 -1.74
N THR A 151 -1.70 8.67 -1.87
CA THR A 151 -2.85 8.59 -0.95
C THR A 151 -2.56 7.82 0.34
N ARG A 152 -1.41 7.16 0.43
CA ARG A 152 -0.99 6.36 1.59
C ARG A 152 -0.56 7.24 2.74
N GLU A 153 -0.86 6.80 3.95
CA GLU A 153 -0.51 7.56 5.16
C GLU A 153 0.92 7.29 5.60
N GLU A 154 1.43 6.11 5.22
CA GLU A 154 2.75 5.61 5.54
C GLU A 154 3.86 6.46 4.91
N LYS A 155 4.94 6.69 5.68
CA LYS A 155 6.08 7.52 5.25
C LYS A 155 7.15 6.72 4.53
N GLU A 156 7.41 5.51 4.99
CA GLU A 156 8.41 4.62 4.41
C GLU A 156 7.74 3.32 3.98
N ILE A 157 7.63 3.15 2.67
CA ILE A 157 6.94 2.03 2.04
C ILE A 157 7.97 1.24 1.23
N ALA A 158 8.12 -0.05 1.52
CA ALA A 158 8.90 -0.95 0.68
C ALA A 158 8.02 -1.46 -0.47
N ILE A 159 8.51 -1.36 -1.70
CA ILE A 159 7.78 -1.80 -2.90
C ILE A 159 8.54 -2.96 -3.54
N VAL A 160 7.92 -4.13 -3.62
CA VAL A 160 8.49 -5.33 -4.22
C VAL A 160 7.78 -5.60 -5.56
N THR A 161 8.49 -5.30 -6.65
CA THR A 161 7.94 -5.25 -8.02
C THR A 161 8.98 -5.76 -9.03
N HIS A 162 8.84 -5.39 -10.30
CA HIS A 162 9.57 -5.97 -11.43
C HIS A 162 10.35 -4.91 -12.20
N SER A 163 11.41 -5.34 -12.89
CA SER A 163 12.38 -4.43 -13.50
C SER A 163 11.81 -3.69 -14.70
N ALA A 164 10.99 -4.32 -15.56
CA ALA A 164 10.42 -3.62 -16.71
C ALA A 164 9.35 -2.60 -16.27
N PHE A 165 8.53 -2.95 -15.27
CA PHE A 165 7.62 -2.00 -14.62
C PHE A 165 8.35 -0.76 -14.11
N LEU A 166 9.42 -0.95 -13.31
CA LEU A 166 10.21 0.16 -12.77
C LEU A 166 10.88 0.99 -13.89
N PHE A 167 11.44 0.32 -14.89
CA PHE A 167 12.14 0.97 -15.99
C PHE A 167 11.23 1.89 -16.81
N GLN A 168 9.97 1.49 -17.02
CA GLN A 168 9.00 2.32 -17.75
C GLN A 168 8.33 3.37 -16.86
N THR A 169 8.18 3.10 -15.56
CA THR A 169 7.46 4.00 -14.64
C THR A 169 8.32 5.16 -14.13
N LEU A 170 9.55 4.87 -13.68
CA LEU A 170 10.40 5.87 -13.00
C LEU A 170 10.82 7.08 -13.87
N PRO A 171 11.07 6.95 -15.19
CA PRO A 171 11.42 8.09 -16.04
C PRO A 171 10.37 9.20 -16.07
N GLU A 172 9.08 8.85 -15.95
CA GLU A 172 7.97 9.82 -15.92
C GLU A 172 8.02 10.73 -14.68
N PHE A 173 8.56 10.23 -13.56
CA PHE A 173 8.68 10.98 -12.31
C PHE A 173 10.02 11.73 -12.18
N GLY A 174 11.04 11.29 -12.92
CA GLY A 174 12.38 11.85 -12.86
C GLY A 174 12.57 13.20 -13.57
N TYR A 175 11.54 13.78 -14.20
CA TYR A 175 11.69 15.00 -15.01
C TYR A 175 12.20 16.20 -14.22
N ASN A 176 11.83 16.31 -12.93
CA ASN A 176 12.27 17.39 -12.05
C ASN A 176 13.50 17.03 -11.19
N CYS A 177 14.06 15.83 -11.34
CA CYS A 177 15.24 15.41 -10.59
C CYS A 177 16.52 15.96 -11.24
N HIS A 178 17.57 16.12 -10.43
CA HIS A 178 18.90 16.39 -10.97
C HIS A 178 19.28 15.28 -11.98
N PRO A 179 19.94 15.60 -13.12
CA PRO A 179 20.25 14.61 -14.15
C PRO A 179 20.95 13.35 -13.63
N SER A 180 21.83 13.47 -12.63
CA SER A 180 22.49 12.31 -12.01
C SER A 180 21.49 11.38 -11.30
N THR A 181 20.55 11.93 -10.53
CA THR A 181 19.47 11.17 -9.87
C THR A 181 18.57 10.51 -10.90
N LYS A 182 18.21 11.22 -11.97
CA LYS A 182 17.42 10.65 -13.07
C LYS A 182 18.15 9.47 -13.72
N ASN A 183 19.43 9.61 -14.01
CA ASN A 183 20.25 8.55 -14.59
C ASN A 183 20.40 7.34 -13.67
N GLU A 184 20.37 7.53 -12.36
CA GLU A 184 20.43 6.43 -11.39
C GLU A 184 19.10 5.67 -11.31
N ILE A 185 17.99 6.37 -11.12
CA ILE A 185 16.67 5.73 -10.96
C ILE A 185 16.17 5.07 -12.25
N CYS A 186 16.58 5.55 -13.43
CA CYS A 186 16.14 5.02 -14.72
C CYS A 186 16.97 3.83 -15.23
N LYS A 187 17.99 3.37 -14.49
CA LYS A 187 18.70 2.14 -14.85
C LYS A 187 17.81 0.93 -14.61
N PHE A 188 17.92 -0.09 -15.47
CA PHE A 188 17.38 -1.40 -15.17
C PHE A 188 17.87 -1.89 -13.81
N PHE A 189 16.96 -2.48 -13.05
CA PHE A 189 17.25 -3.09 -11.76
C PHE A 189 17.76 -4.51 -11.97
N ALA A 190 18.81 -4.88 -11.25
CA ALA A 190 19.22 -6.26 -11.09
C ALA A 190 18.26 -6.99 -10.13
N ASN A 191 18.32 -8.33 -10.13
CA ASN A 191 17.53 -9.14 -9.22
C ASN A 191 17.88 -8.84 -7.75
N SER A 192 16.85 -8.64 -6.93
CA SER A 192 16.98 -8.27 -5.52
C SER A 192 17.81 -7.00 -5.29
N GLU A 193 17.88 -6.10 -6.28
CA GLU A 193 18.44 -4.77 -6.09
C GLU A 193 17.46 -3.87 -5.32
N LEU A 194 17.99 -3.11 -4.38
CA LEU A 194 17.24 -2.14 -3.58
C LEU A 194 17.70 -0.72 -3.96
N ARG A 195 16.74 0.15 -4.28
CA ARG A 195 16.98 1.60 -4.39
C ARG A 195 15.96 2.36 -3.55
N SER A 196 16.43 3.38 -2.86
CA SER A 196 15.58 4.30 -2.10
C SER A 196 15.27 5.52 -2.95
N VAL A 197 13.99 5.86 -3.06
CA VAL A 197 13.51 7.05 -3.78
C VAL A 197 12.63 7.86 -2.85
N MET A 198 12.79 9.19 -2.86
CA MET A 198 11.92 10.10 -2.13
C MET A 198 10.91 10.72 -3.10
N LEU A 199 9.62 10.52 -2.82
CA LEU A 199 8.54 11.19 -3.53
C LEU A 199 8.27 12.53 -2.85
N LEU A 200 8.48 13.64 -3.57
CA LEU A 200 8.27 15.00 -3.06
C LEU A 200 7.07 15.67 -3.77
N GLU A 201 6.14 16.19 -2.98
CA GLU A 201 4.97 16.91 -3.49
C GLU A 201 5.40 18.35 -3.80
N LYS A 202 5.32 18.77 -5.07
CA LYS A 202 5.83 20.09 -5.49
C LYS A 202 4.85 21.25 -5.21
N SER A 203 3.62 21.00 -4.74
CA SER A 203 2.65 22.09 -4.49
C SER A 203 1.56 21.76 -3.47
N LEU A 204 1.59 22.46 -2.32
CA LEU A 204 0.53 23.17 -1.55
C LEU A 204 -0.98 22.86 -1.76
N MET A 205 -1.40 21.68 -2.23
CA MET A 205 -2.81 21.36 -2.50
C MET A 205 -3.20 20.03 -1.84
N GLY A 206 -3.02 19.98 -0.53
CA GLY A 206 -3.38 18.81 0.26
C GLY A 206 -2.92 18.95 1.69
N VAL A 207 -3.36 20.00 2.40
CA VAL A 207 -3.27 19.97 3.87
C VAL A 207 -4.08 18.76 4.31
N ARG A 208 -3.40 17.65 4.62
CA ARG A 208 -4.03 16.50 5.27
C ARG A 208 -4.75 17.07 6.49
N PRO A 209 -6.07 16.87 6.65
CA PRO A 209 -6.77 17.38 7.81
C PRO A 209 -6.08 16.83 9.06
N ALA A 210 -5.67 17.72 9.95
CA ALA A 210 -4.88 17.33 11.11
C ALA A 210 -5.73 16.42 12.00
N LYS A 211 -5.35 15.13 12.01
CA LYS A 211 -6.07 14.05 12.70
C LYS A 211 -6.05 14.16 14.22
N THR A 212 -5.08 14.89 14.75
CA THR A 212 -4.88 15.13 16.18
C THR A 212 -5.53 16.42 16.66
N ASN A 213 -6.20 17.17 15.79
CA ASN A 213 -6.91 18.37 16.19
C ASN A 213 -8.08 17.99 17.10
N TYR A 214 -7.94 18.28 18.39
CA TYR A 214 -8.98 18.12 19.38
C TYR A 214 -9.52 19.52 19.75
N PRO A 215 -10.76 19.87 19.38
CA PRO A 215 -11.30 21.22 19.57
C PRO A 215 -11.72 21.54 21.01
N GLY A 216 -11.50 20.63 21.97
CA GLY A 216 -11.69 20.91 23.40
C GLY A 216 -13.14 21.03 23.88
N ARG A 217 -14.13 20.48 23.14
CA ARG A 217 -15.54 20.54 23.55
C ARG A 217 -16.06 19.17 23.99
N ILE A 218 -16.83 19.15 25.08
CA ILE A 218 -17.63 17.98 25.50
C ILE A 218 -18.79 17.83 24.49
N PRO A 219 -19.09 16.62 23.98
CA PRO A 219 -20.21 16.42 23.07
C PRO A 219 -21.51 16.84 23.78
N PHE A 220 -22.17 17.88 23.26
CA PHE A 220 -23.53 18.20 23.68
C PHE A 220 -24.42 17.03 23.26
N VAL A 221 -25.01 16.35 24.24
CA VAL A 221 -26.09 15.40 24.02
C VAL A 221 -27.22 16.17 23.33
N LEU A 222 -27.67 15.67 22.18
CA LEU A 222 -28.81 16.20 21.46
C LEU A 222 -30.05 16.19 22.38
N ASP A 223 -30.49 17.36 22.82
CA ASP A 223 -31.86 17.53 23.29
C ASP A 223 -32.79 17.33 22.09
N LEU A 224 -33.66 16.32 22.19
CA LEU A 224 -34.78 16.11 21.27
C LEU A 224 -35.66 17.38 21.24
N PRO A 225 -36.26 17.76 20.08
CA PRO A 225 -37.08 18.95 20.02
C PRO A 225 -38.35 18.76 20.86
N ASN A 226 -38.47 19.52 21.94
CA ASN A 226 -39.66 19.56 22.78
C ASN A 226 -40.65 20.60 22.22
N ASP A 227 -41.10 20.40 20.97
CA ASP A 227 -42.19 21.17 20.37
C ASP A 227 -43.54 20.65 20.89
N LEU A 228 -43.82 20.83 22.18
CA LEU A 228 -45.13 20.60 22.80
C LEU A 228 -45.24 21.21 24.21
N ALA A 229 -44.73 22.43 24.41
CA ALA A 229 -45.06 23.20 25.61
C ALA A 229 -44.85 24.70 25.40
N ASN A 230 -45.80 25.37 24.74
CA ASN A 230 -46.28 26.72 25.11
C ASN A 230 -47.38 27.17 24.13
N MET A 231 -48.55 26.54 24.22
CA MET A 231 -49.78 27.30 24.02
C MET A 231 -50.04 28.10 25.30
N ASN A 232 -50.43 29.36 25.14
CA ASN A 232 -50.79 30.37 26.14
C ASN A 232 -49.62 31.20 26.69
N ARG A 233 -49.33 32.33 26.04
CA ARG A 233 -49.29 33.67 26.68
C ARG A 233 -49.01 34.78 25.67
N GLU A 234 -49.86 34.93 24.66
CA GLU A 234 -50.03 36.22 24.00
C GLU A 234 -51.53 36.49 23.84
N SER A 235 -52.11 37.10 24.87
CA SER A 235 -53.39 37.76 24.78
C SER A 235 -53.35 38.97 25.72
N ASN A 236 -53.32 40.14 25.10
CA ASN A 236 -53.79 41.42 25.63
C ASN A 236 -52.98 42.07 26.77
N HIS A 237 -51.95 42.83 26.38
CA HIS A 237 -51.79 44.17 26.96
C HIS A 237 -51.73 45.21 25.84
N SER A 238 -52.87 45.81 25.55
CA SER A 238 -53.00 47.10 24.87
C SER A 238 -53.77 48.04 25.80
N GLN A 239 -53.39 49.32 25.77
CA GLN A 239 -53.97 50.49 26.48
C GLN A 239 -53.43 50.78 27.89
N HIS A 240 -52.49 51.72 28.00
CA HIS A 240 -52.78 53.13 28.31
C HIS A 240 -51.47 53.88 28.64
N GLN A 241 -51.14 54.92 27.84
CA GLN A 241 -50.83 56.27 28.34
C GLN A 241 -50.48 57.19 27.16
N GLN A 242 -51.38 58.12 26.86
CA GLN A 242 -51.05 59.38 26.19
C GLN A 242 -51.48 60.54 27.09
N ASN A 243 -50.56 61.49 27.20
CA ASN A 243 -50.71 62.94 27.38
C ASN A 243 -51.25 63.50 28.70
N GLY A 244 -50.37 64.28 29.34
CA GLY A 244 -50.76 65.44 30.15
C GLY A 244 -50.62 66.74 29.35
N GLY A 245 -51.48 67.71 29.69
CA GLY A 245 -51.11 69.12 29.80
C GLY A 245 -51.58 70.07 28.69
N ASN A 246 -52.53 70.94 29.06
CA ASN A 246 -52.83 72.30 28.59
C ASN A 246 -53.08 72.56 27.09
#